data_AF-A0A935JSV7-F1
#
_entry.id   AF-A0A935JSV7-F1
#
_cell.length_a   1.000
_cell.length_b   1.000
_cell.length_c   1.000
_cell.angle_alpha   90.00
_cell.angle_beta   90.00
_cell.angle_gamma   90.00
#
_symmetry.space_group_name_H-M   'P 1'
#
loop_
_entity.id
_entity.type
_entity.pdbx_description
1 polymer ?
#
loop_
_entity_poly.entity_id
_entity_poly.type
_entity_poly.pdbx_seq_one_letter_code
_entity_poly.pdbx_strand_id
1 'polypeptide(L)'
;MSVSSCNVQPEPFKLGTDVCYMCKNGIVDPKFGSQIITNKSKLYKFDDIGCRIRLLKSGTFDSNTIKTMVVADYNNPMHSSL
;
A
#
# COMPACT_ATOMS: atom_id res chain seq x y z
N MET A 1 -5.07 19.83 -25.60
CA MET A 1 -4.00 19.33 -24.73
C MET A 1 -4.67 18.57 -23.58
N SER A 2 -4.67 17.24 -23.62
CA SER A 2 -5.33 16.43 -22.59
C SER A 2 -4.42 16.31 -21.37
N VAL A 3 -4.78 16.98 -20.28
CA VAL A 3 -4.18 16.72 -18.97
C VAL A 3 -4.65 15.33 -18.52
N SER A 4 -3.81 14.32 -18.71
CA SER A 4 -4.06 12.99 -18.16
C SER A 4 -3.92 13.10 -16.64
N SER A 5 -5.04 13.29 -15.96
CA SER A 5 -5.12 13.28 -14.50
C SER A 5 -4.70 11.89 -14.03
N CYS A 6 -3.53 11.77 -13.43
CA CYS A 6 -3.00 10.52 -12.91
C CYS A 6 -3.77 10.19 -11.62
N ASN A 7 -4.90 9.51 -11.75
CA ASN A 7 -5.73 9.09 -10.62
C ASN A 7 -5.18 7.76 -10.08
N VAL A 8 -4.21 7.88 -9.18
CA VAL A 8 -3.58 6.72 -8.52
C VAL A 8 -4.53 6.22 -7.48
N GLN A 9 -5.17 5.11 -7.83
CA GLN A 9 -6.10 4.41 -6.95
C GLN A 9 -5.36 3.29 -6.22
N PRO A 10 -5.86 2.89 -5.06
CA PRO A 10 -5.39 1.67 -4.40
C PRO A 10 -5.65 0.49 -5.34
N GLU A 11 -4.76 -0.51 -5.35
CA GLU A 11 -4.91 -1.70 -6.19
C GLU A 11 -5.12 -2.95 -5.33
N PRO A 12 -5.90 -3.94 -5.78
CA PRO A 12 -6.08 -5.16 -5.01
C PRO A 12 -4.76 -5.93 -4.88
N PHE A 13 -4.57 -6.58 -3.74
CA PHE A 13 -3.39 -7.40 -3.48
C PHE A 13 -3.43 -8.70 -4.30
N LYS A 14 -2.37 -8.98 -5.04
CA LYS A 14 -2.14 -10.20 -5.81
C LYS A 14 -1.30 -11.17 -5.00
N LEU A 15 -1.97 -12.12 -4.35
CA LEU A 15 -1.30 -13.20 -3.61
C LEU A 15 -0.31 -13.96 -4.51
N GLY A 16 0.85 -14.31 -3.95
CA GLY A 16 1.94 -14.98 -4.68
C GLY A 16 2.75 -14.08 -5.63
N THR A 17 2.30 -12.86 -5.92
CA THR A 17 3.04 -11.87 -6.73
C THR A 17 3.50 -10.68 -5.90
N ASP A 18 2.62 -10.16 -5.06
CA ASP A 18 2.91 -8.98 -4.25
C ASP A 18 3.76 -9.33 -3.05
N VAL A 19 4.71 -8.44 -2.77
CA VAL A 19 5.70 -8.59 -1.72
C VAL A 19 5.67 -7.34 -0.83
N CYS A 20 5.71 -7.56 0.48
CA CYS A 20 5.80 -6.49 1.46
C CYS A 20 7.12 -5.73 1.30
N TYR A 21 7.03 -4.41 1.17
CA TYR A 21 8.21 -3.56 1.00
C TYR A 21 9.14 -3.57 2.23
N MET A 22 8.60 -3.76 3.44
CA MET A 22 9.38 -3.74 4.67
C MET A 22 10.12 -5.06 4.90
N CYS A 23 9.38 -6.16 5.02
CA CYS A 23 9.94 -7.46 5.41
C CYS A 23 10.37 -8.33 4.21
N LYS A 24 10.04 -7.93 2.97
CA LYS A 24 10.32 -8.66 1.73
C LYS A 24 9.67 -10.04 1.62
N ASN A 25 8.70 -10.34 2.50
CA ASN A 25 7.88 -11.54 2.41
C ASN A 25 6.69 -11.30 1.49
N GLY A 26 6.18 -12.37 0.86
CA GLY A 26 4.94 -12.31 0.09
C GLY A 26 3.76 -11.91 0.98
N ILE A 27 2.79 -11.20 0.41
CA ILE A 27 1.52 -10.92 1.09
C ILE A 27 0.80 -12.26 1.32
N VAL A 28 0.48 -12.58 2.58
CA VAL A 28 -0.16 -13.84 2.95
C VAL A 28 -1.67 -13.71 2.93
N ASP A 29 -2.19 -12.62 3.51
CA ASP A 29 -3.62 -12.39 3.63
C ASP A 29 -3.97 -10.93 3.27
N PRO A 30 -4.71 -10.70 2.17
CA PRO A 30 -4.96 -9.36 1.68
C PRO A 30 -5.83 -8.53 2.63
N LYS A 31 -6.59 -9.16 3.55
CA LYS A 31 -7.47 -8.45 4.49
C LYS A 31 -6.72 -7.69 5.59
N PHE A 32 -5.45 -8.04 5.83
CA PHE A 32 -4.56 -7.32 6.73
C PHE A 32 -3.61 -6.38 5.99
N GLY A 33 -3.59 -6.50 4.66
CA GLY A 33 -2.71 -5.75 3.80
C GLY A 33 -2.90 -4.24 3.93
N SER A 34 -1.80 -3.51 3.77
CA SER A 34 -1.84 -2.06 3.71
C SER A 34 -1.02 -1.53 2.54
N GLN A 35 -1.42 -0.36 2.02
CA GLN A 35 -0.71 0.31 0.94
C GLN A 35 -0.41 1.76 1.28
N ILE A 36 0.74 2.24 0.81
CA ILE A 36 1.09 3.65 0.84
C ILE A 36 1.11 4.15 -0.60
N ILE A 37 0.34 5.21 -0.85
CA ILE A 37 0.38 5.97 -2.09
C ILE A 37 1.22 7.21 -1.84
N THR A 38 2.26 7.40 -2.65
CA THR A 38 3.12 8.58 -2.56
C THR A 38 2.65 9.72 -3.46
N ASN A 39 3.14 10.93 -3.19
CA ASN A 39 2.92 12.11 -4.02
C ASN A 39 3.40 11.92 -5.46
N LYS A 40 4.36 11.00 -5.67
CA LYS A 40 4.87 10.59 -6.98
C LYS A 40 4.11 9.41 -7.59
N SER A 41 2.89 9.15 -7.14
CA SER A 41 2.04 8.11 -7.72
C SER A 41 2.57 6.68 -7.59
N LYS A 42 3.53 6.44 -6.67
CA LYS A 42 4.03 5.09 -6.39
C LYS A 42 3.21 4.44 -5.27
N LEU A 43 2.85 3.18 -5.49
CA LEU A 43 2.21 2.30 -4.53
C LEU A 43 3.26 1.42 -3.85
N TYR A 44 3.26 1.42 -2.52
CA TYR A 44 4.06 0.51 -1.71
C TYR A 44 3.12 -0.41 -0.94
N LYS A 45 3.29 -1.72 -1.12
CA LYS A 45 2.44 -2.75 -0.53
C LYS A 45 3.09 -3.32 0.74
N PHE A 46 2.26 -3.63 1.73
CA PHE A 46 2.66 -4.16 3.03
C PHE A 46 1.75 -5.32 3.39
N ASP A 47 2.35 -6.38 3.96
CA ASP A 47 1.63 -7.57 4.42
C ASP A 47 0.64 -7.24 5.54
N ASP A 48 1.06 -6.35 6.44
CA ASP A 48 0.25 -5.89 7.56
C ASP A 48 0.54 -4.42 7.94
N ILE A 49 -0.35 -3.84 8.74
CA ILE A 49 -0.21 -2.47 9.27
C ILE A 49 1.05 -2.34 10.13
N GLY A 50 1.46 -3.37 10.86
CA GLY A 50 2.67 -3.40 11.68
C GLY A 50 3.93 -3.28 10.82
N CYS A 51 4.03 -4.02 9.71
CA CYS A 51 5.10 -3.82 8.73
C CYS A 51 5.16 -2.38 8.20
N ARG A 52 4.00 -1.78 7.90
CA ARG A 52 3.94 -0.36 7.49
C ARG A 52 4.46 0.57 8.58
N ILE A 53 3.97 0.42 9.82
CA ILE A 53 4.41 1.25 10.96
C ILE A 53 5.91 1.08 11.20
N ARG A 54 6.43 -0.15 11.07
CA ARG A 54 7.86 -0.43 11.22
C ARG A 54 8.69 0.30 10.18
N LEU A 55 8.22 0.39 8.93
CA LEU A 55 8.87 1.18 7.89
C LEU A 55 8.89 2.68 8.27
N LEU A 56 7.74 3.22 8.69
CA LEU A 56 7.65 4.63 9.09
C LEU A 56 8.55 4.96 10.28
N LYS A 57 8.67 4.04 11.24
CA LYS A 57 9.56 4.18 12.41
C LYS A 57 11.04 3.93 12.08
N SER A 58 11.34 3.23 10.99
CA SER A 58 12.71 2.93 10.59
C SER A 58 13.47 4.17 10.09
N GLY A 59 12.79 5.28 9.79
CA GLY A 59 13.40 6.49 9.24
C GLY A 59 13.89 6.35 7.79
N THR A 60 13.66 5.20 7.16
CA THR A 60 14.06 4.91 5.76
C THR A 60 13.03 5.39 4.75
N PHE A 61 11.85 5.82 5.21
CA PHE A 61 10.77 6.31 4.37
C PHE A 61 10.41 7.73 4.79
N ASP A 62 10.43 8.66 3.83
CA ASP A 62 10.15 10.05 4.08
C ASP A 62 8.63 10.27 4.17
N SER A 63 8.17 10.68 5.35
CA SER A 63 6.74 10.92 5.62
C SER A 63 6.14 12.04 4.74
N ASN A 64 6.94 12.99 4.24
CA ASN A 64 6.46 14.05 3.34
C ASN A 64 6.17 13.53 1.93
N THR A 65 6.68 12.34 1.58
CA THR A 65 6.35 11.70 0.30
C THR A 65 5.02 10.96 0.32
N ILE A 66 4.42 10.75 1.50
CA ILE A 66 3.14 10.05 1.66
C ILE A 66 2.01 10.98 1.23
N LYS A 67 1.23 10.55 0.25
CA LYS A 67 -0.02 11.21 -0.16
C LYS A 67 -1.21 10.64 0.59
N THR A 68 -1.29 9.31 0.64
CA THR A 68 -2.42 8.58 1.23
C THR A 68 -1.96 7.23 1.75
N MET A 69 -2.51 6.81 2.88
CA MET A 69 -2.32 5.47 3.42
C MET A 69 -3.65 4.74 3.37
N VAL A 70 -3.63 3.53 2.84
CA VAL A 70 -4.81 2.70 2.62
C VAL A 70 -4.62 1.40 3.38
N VAL A 71 -5.69 0.91 3.97
CA VAL A 71 -5.73 -0.35 4.71
C VAL A 71 -6.87 -1.16 4.12
N ALA A 72 -6.64 -2.46 3.96
CA ALA A 72 -7.70 -3.35 3.54
C ALA A 72 -8.85 -3.36 4.55
N ASP A 73 -10.08 -3.37 4.04
CA ASP A 73 -11.25 -3.53 4.89
C ASP A 73 -11.35 -5.00 5.32
N TYR A 74 -11.35 -5.24 6.64
CA TYR A 74 -11.41 -6.59 7.19
C TYR A 74 -12.74 -7.29 6.86
N ASN A 75 -13.85 -6.56 6.88
CA ASN A 75 -15.17 -7.10 6.61
C ASN A 75 -15.41 -7.24 5.11
N ASN A 76 -14.73 -6.43 4.30
CA ASN A 76 -14.90 -6.43 2.85
C ASN A 76 -13.56 -6.31 2.09
N PRO A 77 -12.67 -7.33 2.18
CA PRO A 77 -11.31 -7.26 1.62
C PRO A 77 -11.25 -7.26 0.08
N MET A 78 -12.41 -7.40 -0.58
CA MET A 78 -12.59 -7.45 -2.04
C MET A 78 -13.32 -6.22 -2.61
N HIS A 79 -13.71 -5.24 -1.77
CA HIS A 79 -14.40 -4.05 -2.25
C HIS A 79 -13.44 -2.88 -2.43
N SER A 80 -13.28 -2.49 -3.70
CA SER A 80 -12.77 -1.30 -4.42
C SER A 80 -12.31 -0.02 -3.70
N SER A 81 -12.18 0.02 -2.37
CA SER A 81 -11.17 0.85 -1.72
C SER A 81 -9.78 0.20 -1.77
N LEU A 82 -9.71 -1.00 -2.37
CA LEU A 82 -8.60 -1.67 -3.07
C LEU A 82 -9.13 -2.36 -4.31
#